data_AF-A0A7N0UC10-F1
#
_entry.id   AF-A0A7N0UC10-F1
#
_cell.length_a   1.000
_cell.length_b   1.000
_cell.length_c   1.000
_cell.angle_alpha   90.00
_cell.angle_beta   90.00
_cell.angle_gamma   90.00
#
_symmetry.space_group_name_H-M   'P 1'
#
loop_
_entity.id
_entity.type
_entity.pdbx_description
1 polymer ?
#
loop_
_entity_poly.entity_id
_entity_poly.type
_entity_poly.pdbx_seq_one_letter_code
_entity_poly.pdbx_strand_id
1 'polypeptide(L)'
;MSESIGSSFHLFPDYKRYFRIVHAPIFFKYFASDRRHMKDHDGGWIHPPPSYDPVTAADGSGTKHNLNEYMNISSMEVINNFEQDSINGVLCKKLGAVIDENLLEDFLQRVFSAIKS
;
A
#
# COMPACT_ATOMS: atom_id res chain seq x y z
N MET A 1 9.22 -2.40 15.03
CA MET A 1 9.29 -2.98 13.66
C MET A 1 10.55 -3.79 13.36
N SER A 2 11.59 -3.72 14.21
CA SER A 2 12.93 -4.27 13.92
C SER A 2 13.00 -5.77 13.67
N GLU A 3 12.20 -6.59 14.37
CA GLU A 3 12.26 -8.05 14.24
C GLU A 3 11.64 -8.58 12.93
N SER A 4 10.64 -7.89 12.38
CA SER A 4 9.92 -8.35 11.17
C SER A 4 10.43 -7.70 9.88
N ILE A 5 10.81 -6.40 9.94
CA ILE A 5 11.38 -5.72 8.76
C ILE A 5 12.87 -6.04 8.65
N GLY A 6 13.58 -6.21 9.77
CA GLY A 6 15.03 -6.44 9.76
C GLY A 6 15.83 -5.23 9.25
N SER A 7 17.14 -5.27 9.41
CA SER A 7 18.00 -4.15 9.05
C SER A 7 18.23 -4.04 7.53
N SER A 8 18.13 -2.82 6.99
CA SER A 8 18.46 -2.52 5.58
C SER A 8 19.96 -2.42 5.31
N PHE A 9 20.82 -2.39 6.33
CA PHE A 9 22.28 -2.20 6.20
C PHE A 9 22.98 -3.26 5.34
N HIS A 10 22.31 -4.38 5.04
CA HIS A 10 22.85 -5.49 4.24
C HIS A 10 22.10 -5.73 2.92
N LEU A 11 21.17 -4.87 2.53
CA LEU A 11 20.39 -5.05 1.31
C LEU A 11 21.12 -4.43 0.11
N PHE A 12 21.15 -5.14 -1.02
CA PHE A 12 21.53 -4.53 -2.30
C PHE A 12 20.53 -3.41 -2.66
N PRO A 13 20.95 -2.38 -3.42
CA PRO A 13 20.07 -1.27 -3.79
C PRO A 13 18.74 -1.69 -4.42
N ASP A 14 18.72 -2.78 -5.18
CA ASP A 14 17.51 -3.33 -5.82
C ASP A 14 16.50 -3.90 -4.81
N TYR A 15 16.93 -4.19 -3.59
CA TYR A 15 16.07 -4.63 -2.49
C TYR A 15 15.72 -3.49 -1.52
N LYS A 16 16.00 -2.24 -1.89
CA LYS A 16 15.58 -1.09 -1.08
C LYS A 16 14.07 -1.08 -0.92
N ARG A 17 13.61 -0.92 0.32
CA ARG A 17 12.21 -1.02 0.69
C ARG A 17 11.54 0.34 0.71
N TYR A 18 10.31 0.36 0.20
CA TYR A 18 9.41 1.50 0.24
C TYR A 18 8.06 1.04 0.77
N PHE A 19 7.35 1.95 1.44
CA PHE A 19 6.06 1.65 2.05
C PHE A 19 5.00 2.57 1.49
N ARG A 20 3.93 1.99 0.95
CA ARG A 20 2.70 2.72 0.60
C ARG A 20 1.78 2.73 1.83
N ILE A 21 1.56 3.91 2.38
CA ILE A 21 0.70 4.13 3.54
C ILE A 21 -0.66 4.63 3.07
N VAL A 22 -1.70 3.82 3.26
CA VAL A 22 -3.07 4.12 2.83
C VAL A 22 -3.99 4.16 4.05
N HIS A 23 -4.83 5.20 4.14
CA HIS A 23 -5.83 5.31 5.18
C HIS A 23 -6.91 4.21 5.00
N ALA A 24 -7.23 3.47 6.07
CA ALA A 24 -8.08 2.28 5.99
C ALA A 24 -9.47 2.52 5.36
N PRO A 25 -10.24 3.57 5.71
CA PRO A 25 -11.51 3.88 5.05
C PRO A 25 -11.38 4.11 3.53
N ILE A 26 -10.28 4.72 3.09
CA ILE A 26 -9.97 4.88 1.66
C ILE A 26 -9.66 3.52 1.04
N PHE A 27 -8.83 2.71 1.69
CA PHE A 27 -8.50 1.37 1.19
C PHE A 27 -9.77 0.52 1.00
N PHE A 28 -10.65 0.45 2.00
CA PHE A 28 -11.92 -0.29 1.89
C PHE A 28 -12.85 0.25 0.81
N LYS A 29 -12.82 1.56 0.54
CA LYS A 29 -13.66 2.15 -0.50
C LYS A 29 -13.15 1.85 -1.90
N TYR A 30 -11.84 1.88 -2.13
CA TYR A 30 -11.28 1.91 -3.48
C TYR A 30 -10.54 0.64 -3.90
N PHE A 31 -10.11 -0.22 -2.97
CA PHE A 31 -9.36 -1.43 -3.30
C PHE A 31 -10.26 -2.50 -3.95
N ALA A 32 -9.75 -3.15 -5.00
CA ALA A 32 -10.41 -4.27 -5.66
C ALA A 32 -9.41 -5.31 -6.17
N SER A 33 -9.76 -6.59 -6.01
CA SER A 33 -8.98 -7.70 -6.57
C SER A 33 -9.88 -8.88 -6.90
N ASP A 34 -10.03 -9.14 -8.20
CA ASP A 34 -10.63 -10.35 -8.75
C ASP A 34 -9.69 -11.59 -8.70
N ARG A 35 -8.53 -11.45 -8.04
CA ARG A 35 -7.54 -12.51 -7.81
C ARG A 35 -6.89 -13.07 -9.07
N ARG A 36 -7.04 -12.44 -10.24
CA ARG A 36 -6.47 -12.93 -11.51
C ARG A 36 -4.95 -13.17 -11.48
N HIS A 37 -4.23 -12.41 -10.65
CA HIS A 37 -2.77 -12.53 -10.48
C HIS A 37 -2.33 -13.84 -9.78
N MET A 38 -3.26 -14.55 -9.13
CA MET A 38 -3.01 -15.85 -8.49
C MET A 38 -3.33 -17.02 -9.42
N LYS A 39 -3.65 -16.76 -10.69
CA LYS A 39 -3.85 -17.80 -11.69
C LYS A 39 -2.54 -18.08 -12.43
N ASP A 40 -2.26 -19.35 -12.68
CA ASP A 40 -1.15 -19.77 -13.54
C ASP A 40 -1.51 -19.58 -15.03
N HIS A 41 -0.57 -19.96 -15.92
CA HIS A 41 -0.76 -19.83 -17.36
C HIS A 41 -1.87 -20.73 -17.93
N ASP A 42 -2.24 -21.81 -17.21
CA ASP A 42 -3.32 -22.74 -17.58
C ASP A 42 -4.67 -22.32 -16.98
N GLY A 43 -4.71 -21.23 -16.21
CA GLY A 43 -5.89 -20.73 -15.52
C GLY A 43 -6.21 -21.44 -14.20
N GLY A 44 -5.33 -22.35 -13.76
CA GLY A 44 -5.34 -22.97 -12.43
C GLY A 44 -4.93 -21.98 -11.35
N TRP A 45 -5.16 -22.34 -10.07
CA TRP A 45 -4.77 -21.50 -8.94
C TRP A 45 -3.36 -21.86 -8.46
N ILE A 46 -2.46 -20.86 -8.39
CA ILE A 46 -1.12 -21.02 -7.80
C ILE A 46 -1.22 -21.41 -6.32
N HIS A 47 -2.19 -20.80 -5.62
CA HIS A 47 -2.60 -21.18 -4.27
C HIS A 47 -4.13 -21.09 -4.14
N PRO A 48 -4.77 -21.92 -3.30
CA PRO A 48 -6.22 -21.88 -3.10
C PRO A 48 -6.70 -20.47 -2.74
N PRO A 49 -7.71 -19.92 -3.43
CA PRO A 49 -8.23 -18.61 -3.10
C PRO A 49 -8.99 -18.67 -1.76
N PRO A 50 -9.08 -17.55 -1.03
CA PRO A 50 -9.97 -17.46 0.12
C PRO A 50 -11.42 -17.81 -0.24
N SER A 51 -12.18 -18.37 0.71
CA SER A 51 -13.54 -18.87 0.49
C SER A 51 -14.61 -17.78 0.30
N TYR A 52 -14.33 -16.55 0.74
CA TYR A 52 -15.22 -15.41 0.52
C TYR A 52 -15.13 -14.89 -0.92
N ASP A 53 -16.08 -14.07 -1.33
CA ASP A 53 -16.12 -13.49 -2.68
C ASP A 53 -14.94 -12.54 -2.96
N PRO A 54 -14.55 -12.32 -4.22
CA PRO A 54 -13.54 -11.32 -4.56
C PRO A 54 -13.88 -9.93 -4.01
N VAL A 55 -12.86 -9.19 -3.56
CA VAL A 55 -13.05 -7.83 -3.05
C VAL A 55 -13.27 -6.88 -4.23
N THR A 56 -14.38 -6.13 -4.20
CA THR A 56 -14.73 -5.12 -5.20
C THR A 56 -14.73 -3.72 -4.59
N ALA A 57 -14.41 -2.70 -5.40
CA ALA A 57 -14.44 -1.32 -4.94
C ALA A 57 -15.88 -0.86 -4.62
N ALA A 58 -16.05 -0.15 -3.51
CA ALA A 58 -17.33 0.40 -3.04
C ALA A 58 -17.56 1.86 -3.49
N ASP A 59 -16.70 2.40 -4.35
CA ASP A 59 -16.76 3.78 -4.86
C ASP A 59 -17.79 3.98 -5.99
N GLY A 60 -18.51 2.93 -6.39
CA GLY A 60 -19.49 2.97 -7.48
C GLY A 60 -18.89 2.90 -8.88
N SER A 61 -17.56 2.79 -9.01
CA SER A 61 -16.88 2.75 -10.33
C SER A 61 -17.08 1.45 -11.09
N GLY A 62 -17.50 0.37 -10.42
CA GLY A 62 -17.52 -0.98 -10.99
C GLY A 62 -16.12 -1.60 -11.13
N THR A 63 -15.08 -1.02 -10.51
CA THR A 63 -13.71 -1.55 -10.54
C THR A 63 -13.65 -2.93 -9.87
N LYS A 64 -13.19 -3.93 -10.63
CA LYS A 64 -13.02 -5.33 -10.17
C LYS A 64 -11.58 -5.70 -9.84
N HIS A 65 -10.61 -4.93 -10.33
CA HIS A 65 -9.20 -5.22 -10.16
C HIS A 65 -8.36 -3.95 -10.26
N ASN A 66 -7.58 -3.65 -9.22
CA ASN A 66 -6.59 -2.56 -9.22
C ASN A 66 -5.39 -2.86 -8.31
N LEU A 67 -5.13 -4.13 -8.01
CA LEU A 67 -4.04 -4.53 -7.10
C LEU A 67 -2.68 -3.94 -7.52
N ASN A 68 -2.42 -3.87 -8.82
CA ASN A 68 -1.19 -3.30 -9.36
C ASN A 68 -0.97 -1.83 -8.97
N GLU A 69 -2.04 -1.02 -8.83
CA GLU A 69 -1.93 0.36 -8.37
C GLU A 69 -1.41 0.45 -6.92
N TYR A 70 -1.73 -0.54 -6.09
CA TYR A 70 -1.29 -0.62 -4.70
C TYR A 70 0.10 -1.25 -4.56
N MET A 71 0.46 -2.20 -5.43
CA MET A 71 1.77 -2.89 -5.40
C MET A 71 2.89 -2.06 -6.04
N ASN A 72 2.60 -1.38 -7.14
CA ASN A 72 3.62 -0.64 -7.87
C ASN A 72 4.01 0.62 -7.09
N ILE A 73 5.32 0.81 -6.95
CA ILE A 73 5.91 2.01 -6.38
C ILE A 73 6.87 2.59 -7.41
N SER A 74 6.64 3.85 -7.76
CA SER A 74 7.61 4.64 -8.51
C SER A 74 8.48 5.44 -7.56
N SER A 75 9.78 5.52 -7.83
CA SER A 75 10.70 6.36 -7.05
C SER A 75 10.29 7.83 -7.06
N MET A 76 9.56 8.29 -8.09
CA MET A 76 9.03 9.65 -8.19
C MET A 76 7.90 9.93 -7.18
N GLU A 77 7.25 8.89 -6.66
CA GLU A 77 6.18 9.02 -5.66
C GLU A 77 6.72 9.04 -4.23
N VAL A 78 8.00 8.69 -4.04
CA VAL A 78 8.62 8.58 -2.72
C VAL A 78 8.79 9.97 -2.12
N ILE A 79 8.14 10.18 -0.99
CA ILE A 79 8.26 11.38 -0.20
C ILE A 79 9.53 11.30 0.62
N ASN A 80 10.41 12.30 0.46
CA ASN A 80 11.69 12.41 1.17
C ASN A 80 11.64 13.39 2.36
N ASN A 81 10.52 14.10 2.58
CA ASN A 81 10.38 15.08 3.65
C ASN A 81 8.96 15.09 4.24
N PHE A 82 8.84 15.41 5.54
CA PHE A 82 7.59 15.39 6.30
C PHE A 82 6.84 16.73 6.20
N GLU A 83 6.14 16.95 5.10
CA GLU A 83 5.30 18.13 4.95
C GLU A 83 3.84 17.82 5.28
N GLN A 84 3.09 18.83 5.73
CA GLN A 84 1.67 18.66 6.08
C GLN A 84 0.86 18.10 4.91
N ASP A 85 1.25 18.44 3.68
CA ASP A 85 0.66 17.93 2.44
C ASP A 85 0.85 16.42 2.26
N SER A 86 1.92 15.83 2.80
CA SER A 86 2.17 14.39 2.79
C SER A 86 1.20 13.64 3.70
N ILE A 87 0.93 14.20 4.89
CA ILE A 87 -0.04 13.64 5.85
C ILE A 87 -1.46 13.74 5.27
N ASN A 88 -1.82 14.91 4.73
CA ASN A 88 -3.09 15.11 4.02
C ASN A 88 -3.23 14.13 2.84
N GLY A 89 -2.12 13.83 2.15
CA GLY A 89 -2.05 12.82 1.11
C GLY A 89 -2.55 11.46 1.57
N VAL A 90 -2.10 10.98 2.74
CA VAL A 90 -2.56 9.70 3.32
C VAL A 90 -4.05 9.70 3.58
N LEU A 91 -4.57 10.80 4.12
CA LEU A 91 -5.96 10.90 4.58
C LEU A 91 -6.97 11.09 3.44
N CYS A 92 -6.54 11.61 2.29
CA CYS A 92 -7.44 12.03 1.20
C CYS A 92 -7.20 11.31 -0.14
N LYS A 93 -6.00 10.81 -0.43
CA LYS A 93 -5.68 10.21 -1.74
C LYS A 93 -5.95 8.71 -1.75
N LYS A 94 -6.51 8.19 -2.86
CA LYS A 94 -6.79 6.75 -3.09
C LYS A 94 -5.60 5.84 -2.74
N LEU A 95 -4.41 6.22 -3.18
CA LEU A 95 -3.18 5.45 -3.00
C LEU A 95 -2.29 5.96 -1.86
N GLY A 96 -2.82 6.90 -1.05
CA GLY A 96 -2.15 7.50 0.09
C GLY A 96 -0.82 8.16 -0.25
N ALA A 97 0.22 7.81 0.51
CA ALA A 97 1.58 8.30 0.34
C ALA A 97 2.58 7.14 0.25
N VAL A 98 3.69 7.33 -0.47
CA VAL A 98 4.82 6.40 -0.49
C VAL A 98 5.98 7.01 0.27
N ILE A 99 6.59 6.25 1.17
CA ILE A 99 7.72 6.70 1.98
C ILE A 99 8.89 5.73 1.92
N ASP A 100 10.08 6.28 2.10
CA ASP A 100 11.30 5.52 2.34
C ASP A 100 11.24 4.82 3.70
N GLU A 101 11.83 3.63 3.80
CA GLU A 101 11.91 2.89 5.05
C GLU A 101 12.50 3.72 6.20
N ASN A 102 13.51 4.55 5.93
CA ASN A 102 14.17 5.37 6.95
C ASN A 102 13.22 6.38 7.61
N LEU A 103 12.08 6.67 6.97
CA LEU A 103 11.09 7.63 7.44
C LEU A 103 9.86 6.96 8.06
N LEU A 104 9.75 5.63 8.03
CA LEU A 104 8.53 4.88 8.37
C LEU A 104 8.03 5.15 9.79
N GLU A 105 8.89 4.97 10.80
CA GLU A 105 8.50 5.11 12.21
C GLU A 105 8.04 6.54 12.52
N ASP A 106 8.83 7.54 12.13
CA ASP A 106 8.52 8.97 12.34
C ASP A 106 7.25 9.38 11.60
N PHE A 107 7.05 8.89 10.38
CA PHE A 107 5.85 9.17 9.59
C PHE A 107 4.59 8.65 10.28
N LEU A 108 4.62 7.40 10.73
CA LEU A 108 3.47 6.77 11.38
C LEU A 108 3.10 7.50 12.67
N GLN A 109 4.07 7.92 13.47
CA GLN A 109 3.80 8.71 14.67
C GLN A 109 3.05 10.03 14.35
N ARG A 110 3.46 10.73 13.28
CA ARG A 110 2.79 11.96 12.84
C ARG A 110 1.38 11.71 12.31
N VAL A 111 1.20 10.69 11.47
CA VAL A 111 -0.13 10.31 10.95
C VAL A 111 -1.07 9.93 12.09
N PHE A 112 -0.61 9.13 13.06
CA PHE A 112 -1.44 8.76 14.21
C PHE A 112 -1.80 9.95 15.09
N SER A 113 -0.90 10.94 15.20
CA SER A 113 -1.18 12.16 15.94
C SER A 113 -2.26 13.00 15.24
N ALA A 114 -2.22 13.09 13.90
CA ALA A 114 -3.20 13.83 13.09
C ALA A 114 -4.59 13.16 13.04
N ILE A 115 -4.68 11.84 13.21
CA ILE A 115 -5.97 11.12 13.24
C ILE A 115 -6.66 11.24 14.62
N LYS A 116 -5.88 11.48 15.69
CA LYS A 116 -6.39 11.57 17.07
C LYS A 116 -6.80 12.98 17.50
N SER A 117 -6.44 14.01 16.74
CA SER A 117 -6.85 15.41 16.96
C SER A 117 -8.19 15.70 16.32
#